data_AF-A0A8D1JXL3-F1
#
_entry.id   AF-A0A8D1JXL3-F1
#
_cell.length_a   1.000
_cell.length_b   1.000
_cell.length_c   1.000
_cell.angle_alpha   90.00
_cell.angle_beta   90.00
_cell.angle_gamma   90.00
#
_symmetry.space_group_name_H-M   'P 1'
#
loop_
_entity.id
_entity.type
_entity.pdbx_description
1 polymer ?
#
loop_
_entity_poly.entity_id
_entity_poly.type
_entity_poly.pdbx_seq_one_letter_code
_entity_poly.pdbx_strand_id
1 'polypeptide(L)'
;MESSTIWTAASTPATQTQRGLLTLGPPAAYAPYPSPVLSEEEDLLLDSPALEVSDSESDEALVAGSEGRGSEAGARKKLRLYQFLLGLLTRGDMRECVWWVEPGAGVFQFSSKHKELLARRWGQQKGNRKRMTYQKLARALRNYAKTGEIRKVKRKLTYQFDSALLPAARRA
;
A
#
# COMPACT_ATOMS: atom_id res chain seq x y z
N MET A 1 -61.97 39.36 -5.94
CA MET A 1 -60.72 39.74 -6.60
C MET A 1 -59.66 38.78 -6.10
N GLU A 2 -59.47 37.76 -6.93
CA GLU A 2 -58.69 36.55 -6.69
C GLU A 2 -57.20 36.84 -6.85
N SER A 3 -56.34 36.03 -6.20
CA SER A 3 -55.13 35.48 -6.84
C SER A 3 -54.46 34.46 -5.92
N SER A 4 -54.73 33.18 -6.21
CA SER A 4 -53.99 32.02 -5.72
C SER A 4 -52.71 31.85 -6.53
N THR A 5 -51.55 31.75 -5.87
CA THR A 5 -50.27 31.45 -6.52
C THR A 5 -50.05 29.95 -6.60
N ILE A 6 -50.04 29.43 -7.83
CA ILE A 6 -49.83 28.03 -8.19
C ILE A 6 -48.32 27.76 -8.25
N TRP A 7 -47.82 26.72 -7.59
CA TRP A 7 -46.44 26.26 -7.70
C TRP A 7 -46.35 25.26 -8.87
N THR A 8 -45.61 25.61 -9.92
CA THR A 8 -45.31 24.72 -11.05
C THR A 8 -44.15 23.80 -10.69
N ALA A 9 -44.40 22.50 -10.60
CA ALA A 9 -43.38 21.46 -10.47
C ALA A 9 -42.68 21.23 -11.82
N ALA A 10 -41.35 21.37 -11.84
CA ALA A 10 -40.54 21.05 -13.01
C ALA A 10 -40.21 19.55 -13.04
N SER A 11 -40.70 18.88 -14.08
CA SER A 11 -40.38 17.50 -14.44
C SER A 11 -38.94 17.36 -14.93
N THR A 12 -38.23 16.33 -14.46
CA THR A 12 -37.00 15.83 -15.09
C THR A 12 -37.31 14.50 -15.80
N PRO A 13 -36.98 14.31 -17.08
CA PRO A 13 -37.11 13.01 -17.72
C PRO A 13 -35.95 12.08 -17.31
N ALA A 14 -36.31 10.88 -16.87
CA ALA A 14 -35.39 9.78 -16.62
C ALA A 14 -34.88 9.22 -17.97
N THR A 15 -33.56 9.22 -18.18
CA THR A 15 -32.94 8.54 -19.32
C THR A 15 -32.76 7.06 -18.99
N GLN A 16 -33.62 6.23 -19.57
CA GLN A 16 -33.54 4.77 -19.53
C GLN A 16 -32.53 4.29 -20.58
N THR A 17 -31.34 3.87 -20.12
CA THR A 17 -30.35 3.16 -20.96
C THR A 17 -30.69 1.68 -20.98
N GLN A 18 -31.13 1.19 -22.13
CA GLN A 18 -31.21 -0.23 -22.45
C GLN A 18 -29.80 -0.79 -22.70
N ARG A 19 -29.42 -1.86 -22.00
CA ARG A 19 -28.28 -2.70 -22.36
C ARG A 19 -28.79 -4.00 -22.95
N GLY A 20 -28.47 -4.19 -24.23
CA GLY A 20 -28.82 -5.37 -25.01
C GLY A 20 -28.27 -6.66 -24.38
N LEU A 21 -29.09 -7.70 -24.47
CA LEU A 21 -28.70 -9.08 -24.29
C LEU A 21 -27.74 -9.48 -25.41
N LEU A 22 -26.57 -9.99 -25.05
CA LEU A 22 -25.67 -10.65 -25.99
C LEU A 22 -26.09 -12.12 -26.10
N THR A 23 -26.33 -12.50 -27.35
CA THR A 23 -26.75 -13.82 -27.83
C THR A 23 -25.72 -14.90 -27.51
N LEU A 24 -26.22 -16.07 -27.13
CA LEU A 24 -25.49 -17.32 -26.91
C LEU A 24 -24.94 -17.86 -28.24
N GLY A 25 -23.66 -18.27 -28.27
CA GLY A 25 -23.08 -19.00 -29.39
C GLY A 25 -22.54 -20.37 -28.95
N PRO A 26 -22.92 -21.45 -29.65
CA PRO A 26 -22.03 -22.58 -29.91
C PRO A 26 -22.20 -23.08 -31.38
N PRO A 27 -21.50 -24.13 -31.88
CA PRO A 27 -20.50 -25.03 -31.28
C PRO A 27 -19.22 -25.24 -32.13
N ALA A 28 -18.37 -26.15 -31.63
CA ALA A 28 -17.11 -26.64 -32.19
C ALA A 28 -17.17 -27.27 -33.61
N ALA A 29 -16.06 -27.15 -34.34
CA ALA A 29 -15.59 -28.07 -35.40
C ALA A 29 -14.07 -27.88 -35.53
N TYR A 30 -13.23 -28.77 -34.98
CA TYR A 30 -12.66 -29.96 -35.62
C TYR A 30 -11.78 -29.66 -36.86
N ALA A 31 -10.46 -29.71 -36.68
CA ALA A 31 -9.56 -30.50 -37.53
C ALA A 31 -8.14 -30.57 -36.91
N PRO A 32 -7.59 -31.78 -36.70
CA PRO A 32 -6.15 -32.03 -36.49
C PRO A 32 -5.44 -32.11 -37.85
N TYR A 33 -4.10 -32.01 -37.92
CA TYR A 33 -3.16 -32.68 -38.88
C TYR A 33 -1.72 -32.09 -38.68
N PRO A 34 -0.63 -32.71 -39.17
CA PRO A 34 0.49 -33.22 -38.36
C PRO A 34 1.85 -32.63 -38.80
N SER A 35 2.93 -33.09 -38.15
CA SER A 35 4.34 -32.76 -38.42
C SER A 35 4.85 -33.06 -39.84
N PRO A 36 6.02 -32.50 -40.18
CA PRO A 36 7.17 -33.32 -40.59
C PRO A 36 8.39 -33.02 -39.67
N VAL A 37 9.11 -33.99 -39.10
CA VAL A 37 10.27 -34.75 -39.68
C VAL A 37 11.21 -33.85 -40.48
N LEU A 38 12.54 -33.85 -40.39
CA LEU A 38 13.60 -34.61 -39.73
C LEU A 38 14.84 -33.71 -39.91
N SER A 39 15.74 -33.64 -38.94
CA SER A 39 17.13 -33.31 -39.23
C SER A 39 17.98 -34.14 -38.29
N GLU A 40 18.57 -35.16 -38.90
CA GLU A 40 19.48 -36.16 -38.36
C GLU A 40 20.89 -35.58 -38.36
N GLU A 41 21.61 -35.68 -37.24
CA GLU A 41 23.06 -35.92 -37.19
C GLU A 41 23.53 -35.95 -35.72
N GLU A 42 23.19 -37.04 -35.02
CA GLU A 42 24.01 -37.54 -33.92
C GLU A 42 25.05 -38.49 -34.53
N ASP A 43 26.32 -38.09 -34.51
CA ASP A 43 27.44 -38.91 -34.07
C ASP A 43 28.68 -38.02 -34.03
N LEU A 44 29.27 -37.81 -32.85
CA LEU A 44 30.72 -37.83 -32.60
C LEU A 44 30.95 -37.57 -31.10
N LEU A 45 31.01 -38.68 -30.38
CA LEU A 45 31.69 -38.81 -29.10
C LEU A 45 33.18 -38.49 -29.30
N LEU A 46 33.80 -37.69 -28.41
CA LEU A 46 34.94 -38.10 -27.56
C LEU A 46 35.65 -36.89 -26.94
N ASP A 47 35.83 -37.01 -25.63
CA ASP A 47 37.04 -36.68 -24.88
C ASP A 47 37.50 -35.22 -24.81
N SER A 48 37.29 -34.61 -23.64
CA SER A 48 38.26 -33.65 -23.12
C SER A 48 38.51 -33.95 -21.64
N PRO A 49 39.74 -34.33 -21.27
CA PRO A 49 40.13 -34.63 -19.91
C PRO A 49 40.25 -33.35 -19.07
N ALA A 50 40.34 -33.59 -17.76
CA ALA A 50 40.35 -32.68 -16.63
C ALA A 50 41.37 -31.52 -16.68
N LEU A 51 41.37 -30.74 -15.58
CA LEU A 51 42.31 -29.68 -15.16
C LEU A 51 41.74 -28.26 -15.45
N GLU A 52 41.54 -27.35 -14.49
CA GLU A 52 42.29 -27.03 -13.27
C GLU A 52 41.34 -26.44 -12.20
N VAL A 53 41.55 -26.83 -10.94
CA VAL A 53 41.02 -26.12 -9.76
C VAL A 53 41.76 -24.79 -9.66
N SER A 54 41.04 -23.68 -9.83
CA SER A 54 41.55 -22.35 -9.46
C SER A 54 41.23 -22.13 -7.98
N ASP A 55 42.25 -22.33 -7.14
CA ASP A 55 42.27 -21.90 -5.76
C ASP A 55 42.62 -20.39 -5.74
N SER A 56 41.59 -19.56 -5.56
CA SER A 56 41.78 -18.13 -5.32
C SER A 56 41.09 -17.81 -3.99
N GLU A 57 41.83 -18.06 -2.91
CA GLU A 57 41.60 -17.42 -1.61
C GLU A 57 41.88 -15.92 -1.76
N SER A 58 40.82 -15.13 -1.85
CA SER A 58 40.88 -13.70 -1.57
C SER A 58 39.74 -13.33 -0.64
N ASP A 59 40.14 -13.19 0.61
CA ASP A 59 39.46 -12.58 1.73
C ASP A 59 38.87 -11.22 1.32
N GLU A 60 37.55 -11.16 1.14
CA GLU A 60 36.74 -9.97 1.37
C GLU A 60 35.44 -10.43 2.02
N ALA A 61 35.51 -10.54 3.34
CA ALA A 61 34.35 -10.57 4.21
C ALA A 61 33.53 -9.29 4.01
N LEU A 62 32.66 -9.27 2.98
CA LEU A 62 31.61 -8.27 2.86
C LEU A 62 30.47 -8.66 3.79
N VAL A 63 30.74 -8.37 5.05
CA VAL A 63 29.85 -8.40 6.21
C VAL A 63 28.42 -8.04 5.81
N ALA A 64 27.50 -8.88 6.29
CA ALA A 64 26.11 -8.53 6.51
C ALA A 64 26.01 -7.19 7.27
N GLY A 65 25.90 -6.08 6.54
CA GLY A 65 25.79 -4.73 7.08
C GLY A 65 24.41 -4.17 6.84
N SER A 66 23.41 -4.63 7.61
CA SER A 66 22.18 -3.86 7.79
C SER A 66 22.50 -2.60 8.60
N GLU A 67 23.10 -1.61 7.97
CA GLU A 67 23.38 -0.30 8.57
C GLU A 67 22.13 0.58 8.56
N GLY A 68 21.11 0.11 9.28
CA GLY A 68 20.11 0.99 9.86
C GLY A 68 20.71 1.62 11.12
N ARG A 69 21.44 2.73 10.97
CA ARG A 69 21.88 3.55 12.10
C ARG A 69 20.65 4.02 12.87
N GLY A 70 20.46 3.51 14.09
CA GLY A 70 19.34 3.89 14.96
C GLY A 70 19.01 2.93 16.10
N SER A 71 19.85 2.98 17.14
CA SER A 71 19.52 2.75 18.56
C SER A 71 19.49 1.31 19.10
N GLU A 72 20.32 1.17 20.12
CA GLU A 72 20.47 0.10 21.11
C GLU A 72 19.26 0.08 22.09
N ALA A 73 19.22 -0.89 22.99
CA ALA A 73 18.24 -1.13 24.08
C ALA A 73 17.05 -2.07 23.79
N GLY A 74 17.22 -3.33 24.21
CA GLY A 74 16.18 -4.19 24.82
C GLY A 74 15.11 -4.74 23.87
N ALA A 75 15.19 -6.04 23.54
CA ALA A 75 14.14 -6.83 22.88
C ALA A 75 13.22 -6.00 21.97
N ARG A 76 13.77 -5.53 20.82
CA ARG A 76 13.15 -4.49 19.98
C ARG A 76 11.70 -4.83 19.65
N LYS A 77 10.76 -4.24 20.40
CA LYS A 77 9.32 -4.37 20.14
C LYS A 77 9.07 -3.88 18.72
N LYS A 78 8.41 -4.71 17.90
CA LYS A 78 8.13 -4.40 16.50
C LYS A 78 7.34 -3.09 16.40
N LEU A 79 7.93 -2.06 15.77
CA LEU A 79 7.30 -0.75 15.61
C LEU A 79 5.90 -0.89 14.96
N ARG A 80 4.89 -0.35 15.65
CA ARG A 80 3.49 -0.28 15.18
C ARG A 80 3.26 1.00 14.36
N LEU A 81 2.28 0.97 13.45
CA LEU A 81 2.02 2.09 12.54
C LEU A 81 1.60 3.36 13.30
N TYR A 82 0.76 3.23 14.33
CA TYR A 82 0.33 4.40 15.11
C TYR A 82 1.52 5.08 15.81
N GLN A 83 2.50 4.30 16.30
CA GLN A 83 3.72 4.83 16.93
C GLN A 83 4.58 5.59 15.91
N PHE A 84 4.71 5.04 14.70
CA PHE A 84 5.39 5.71 13.60
C PHE A 84 4.74 7.04 13.23
N LEU A 85 3.41 7.06 13.07
CA LEU A 85 2.67 8.28 12.75
C LEU A 85 2.78 9.33 13.86
N LEU A 86 2.62 8.91 15.12
CA LEU A 86 2.74 9.81 16.27
C LEU A 86 4.14 10.40 16.36
N GLY A 87 5.18 9.59 16.11
CA GLY A 87 6.57 10.06 16.07
C GLY A 87 6.81 11.10 14.97
N LEU A 88 6.33 10.85 13.75
CA LEU A 88 6.42 11.83 12.64
C LEU A 88 5.73 13.15 13.00
N LEU A 89 4.50 13.06 13.51
CA LEU A 89 3.68 14.21 13.86
C LEU A 89 4.22 15.01 15.06
N THR A 90 4.91 14.34 16.00
CA THR A 90 5.54 15.00 17.16
C THR A 90 6.81 15.73 16.76
N ARG A 91 7.63 15.11 15.90
CA ARG A 91 8.87 15.72 15.38
C ARG A 91 8.59 16.78 14.32
N GLY A 92 7.41 16.73 13.69
CA GLY A 92 7.03 17.61 12.60
C GLY A 92 7.74 17.27 11.29
N ASP A 93 8.08 16.00 11.08
CA ASP A 93 8.62 15.48 9.82
C ASP A 93 7.48 15.27 8.80
N MET A 94 7.76 15.43 7.50
CA MET A 94 6.82 15.16 6.40
C MET A 94 5.47 15.91 6.54
N ARG A 95 5.50 17.18 6.93
CA ARG A 95 4.28 18.01 7.13
C ARG A 95 3.45 18.13 5.87
N GLU A 96 4.07 18.02 4.69
CA GLU A 96 3.42 17.97 3.38
C GLU A 96 2.59 16.69 3.17
N CYS A 97 2.87 15.63 3.94
CA CYS A 97 2.17 14.35 3.86
C CYS A 97 1.11 14.17 4.96
N VAL A 98 1.41 14.58 6.19
CA VAL A 98 0.50 14.44 7.35
C VAL A 98 0.75 15.56 8.36
N TRP A 99 -0.32 16.11 8.94
CA TRP A 99 -0.22 17.18 9.94
C TRP A 99 -1.33 17.08 10.97
N TRP A 100 -1.12 17.74 12.11
CA TRP A 100 -2.16 17.95 13.12
C TRP A 100 -3.19 18.97 12.63
N VAL A 101 -4.47 18.60 12.71
CA VAL A 101 -5.58 19.53 12.53
C VAL A 101 -5.93 20.16 13.87
N GLU A 102 -6.10 19.33 14.89
CA GLU A 102 -6.36 19.75 16.28
C GLU A 102 -5.41 18.96 17.18
N PRO A 103 -4.22 19.50 17.51
CA PRO A 103 -3.22 18.80 18.30
C PRO A 103 -3.73 18.35 19.68
N GLY A 104 -4.58 19.15 20.32
CA GLY A 104 -5.09 18.84 21.66
C GLY A 104 -6.12 17.72 21.69
N ALA A 105 -6.96 17.65 20.66
CA ALA A 105 -7.91 16.55 20.45
C ALA A 105 -7.25 15.33 19.78
N GLY A 106 -5.97 15.40 19.40
CA GLY A 106 -5.26 14.32 18.69
C GLY A 106 -5.73 14.10 17.25
N VAL A 107 -6.37 15.09 16.63
CA VAL A 107 -6.89 14.98 15.26
C VAL A 107 -5.80 15.32 14.26
N PHE A 108 -5.55 14.41 13.33
CA PHE A 108 -4.57 14.58 12.25
C PHE A 108 -5.18 14.23 10.88
N GLN A 109 -4.61 14.79 9.83
CA GLN A 109 -5.06 14.60 8.46
C GLN A 109 -3.91 14.28 7.52
N PHE A 110 -4.15 13.39 6.56
CA PHE A 110 -3.23 13.12 5.46
C PHE A 110 -3.50 14.03 4.26
N SER A 111 -2.43 14.39 3.56
CA SER A 111 -2.45 15.08 2.28
C SER A 111 -3.14 14.26 1.20
N SER A 112 -4.08 14.88 0.48
CA SER A 112 -4.68 14.24 -0.71
C SER A 112 -3.62 13.88 -1.76
N LYS A 113 -2.60 14.72 -1.94
CA LYS A 113 -1.57 14.58 -2.98
C LYS A 113 -0.38 13.74 -2.51
N HIS A 114 0.11 13.95 -1.28
CA HIS A 114 1.40 13.40 -0.85
C HIS A 114 1.31 12.18 0.09
N LYS A 115 0.10 11.71 0.47
CA LYS A 115 -0.08 10.53 1.34
C LYS A 115 0.65 9.26 0.90
N GLU A 116 0.89 9.09 -0.40
CA GLU A 116 1.60 7.93 -0.93
C GLU A 116 3.09 7.93 -0.54
N LEU A 117 3.71 9.10 -0.38
CA LEU A 117 5.11 9.21 0.05
C LEU A 117 5.30 8.67 1.47
N LEU A 118 4.40 9.06 2.38
CA LEU A 118 4.38 8.53 3.75
C LEU A 118 4.15 7.01 3.77
N ALA A 119 3.23 6.51 2.94
CA ALA A 119 2.98 5.07 2.85
C ALA A 119 4.24 4.31 2.40
N ARG A 120 4.96 4.83 1.40
CA ARG A 120 6.23 4.25 0.95
C ARG A 120 7.29 4.25 2.07
N ARG A 121 7.46 5.37 2.77
CA ARG A 121 8.40 5.49 3.91
C ARG A 121 8.06 4.48 5.01
N TRP A 122 6.77 4.28 5.32
CA TRP A 122 6.35 3.24 6.25
C TRP A 122 6.69 1.82 5.76
N GLY A 123 6.53 1.57 4.45
CA GLY A 123 6.92 0.31 3.84
C GLY A 123 8.41 0.00 3.99
N GLN A 124 9.26 1.00 3.74
CA GLN A 124 10.71 0.93 3.93
C GLN A 124 11.07 0.69 5.40
N GLN A 125 10.47 1.45 6.32
CA GLN A 125 10.67 1.30 7.77
C GLN A 125 10.35 -0.12 8.27
N LYS A 126 9.44 -0.83 7.60
CA LYS A 126 9.04 -2.21 7.94
C LYS A 126 9.74 -3.30 7.14
N GLY A 127 10.60 -2.94 6.18
CA GLY A 127 11.26 -3.91 5.30
C GLY A 127 10.26 -4.70 4.44
N ASN A 128 9.15 -4.09 4.04
CA ASN A 128 8.13 -4.80 3.27
C ASN A 128 8.66 -5.15 1.87
N ARG A 129 8.67 -6.44 1.53
CA ARG A 129 9.03 -6.92 0.18
C ARG A 129 8.12 -6.34 -0.92
N LYS A 130 6.84 -6.13 -0.61
CA LYS A 130 5.86 -5.52 -1.51
C LYS A 130 5.66 -4.04 -1.18
N ARG A 131 5.42 -3.22 -2.21
CA ARG A 131 5.12 -1.79 -2.04
C ARG A 131 3.95 -1.56 -1.09
N MET A 132 4.20 -0.71 -0.10
CA MET A 132 3.17 -0.13 0.78
C MET A 132 2.49 1.03 0.05
N THR A 133 1.16 1.06 0.12
CA THR A 133 0.31 2.10 -0.48
C THR A 133 -0.59 2.70 0.58
N TYR A 134 -1.11 3.91 0.34
CA TYR A 134 -2.02 4.53 1.30
C TYR A 134 -3.25 3.66 1.57
N GLN A 135 -3.77 2.96 0.55
CA GLN A 135 -4.92 2.08 0.71
C GLN A 135 -4.66 0.96 1.76
N LYS A 136 -3.48 0.33 1.71
CA LYS A 136 -3.09 -0.71 2.69
C LYS A 136 -2.85 -0.12 4.08
N LEU A 137 -2.21 1.05 4.13
CA LEU A 137 -1.99 1.78 5.38
C LEU A 137 -3.33 2.18 6.02
N ALA A 138 -4.27 2.70 5.24
CA ALA A 138 -5.61 3.06 5.69
C ALA A 138 -6.42 1.84 6.16
N ARG A 139 -6.19 0.66 5.58
CA ARG A 139 -6.74 -0.60 6.10
C ARG A 139 -6.21 -0.89 7.51
N ALA A 140 -4.90 -0.75 7.74
CA ALA A 140 -4.32 -0.92 9.08
C ALA A 140 -4.86 0.11 10.08
N LEU A 141 -5.04 1.37 9.67
CA LEU A 141 -5.64 2.41 10.52
C LEU A 141 -7.06 2.06 10.97
N ARG A 142 -7.87 1.46 10.09
CA ARG A 142 -9.22 1.01 10.46
C ARG A 142 -9.21 -0.12 11.48
N ASN A 143 -8.18 -0.97 11.49
CA ASN A 143 -8.06 -2.04 12.49
C ASN A 143 -7.81 -1.47 13.90
N TYR A 144 -7.15 -0.31 14.01
CA TYR A 144 -6.93 0.35 15.30
C TYR A 144 -8.20 0.91 15.94
N ALA A 145 -9.30 1.05 15.19
CA ALA A 145 -10.57 1.42 15.78
C ALA A 145 -11.08 0.37 16.79
N LYS A 146 -10.65 -0.90 16.65
CA LYS A 146 -11.00 -1.98 17.58
C LYS A 146 -10.18 -1.94 18.86
N THR A 147 -8.91 -1.56 18.76
CA THR A 147 -7.95 -1.55 19.87
C THR A 147 -7.88 -0.19 20.57
N GLY A 148 -8.45 0.85 19.95
CA GLY A 148 -8.65 2.16 20.55
C GLY A 148 -7.60 3.20 20.18
N GLU A 149 -6.39 2.82 19.72
CA GLU A 149 -5.30 3.78 19.53
C GLU A 149 -5.61 4.86 18.50
N ILE A 150 -6.39 4.53 17.45
CA ILE A 150 -6.78 5.47 16.41
C ILE A 150 -8.25 5.24 16.04
N ARG A 151 -9.01 6.34 15.98
CA ARG A 151 -10.41 6.37 15.56
C ARG A 151 -10.55 7.07 14.21
N LYS A 152 -11.51 6.63 13.40
CA LYS A 152 -11.85 7.29 12.13
C LYS A 152 -12.77 8.48 12.40
N VAL A 153 -12.35 9.67 11.98
CA VAL A 153 -13.20 10.87 11.99
C VAL A 153 -14.05 10.91 10.72
N LYS A 154 -15.30 11.38 10.79
CA LYS A 154 -16.20 11.58 9.62
C LYS A 154 -15.77 12.77 8.74
N ARG A 155 -14.49 12.83 8.40
CA ARG A 155 -13.83 13.81 7.54
C ARG A 155 -12.85 13.09 6.61
N LYS A 156 -12.63 13.63 5.41
CA LYS A 156 -11.73 13.02 4.42
C LYS A 156 -10.31 12.93 4.98
N LEU A 157 -9.68 11.76 4.83
CA LEU A 157 -8.29 11.49 5.21
C LEU A 157 -7.92 11.86 6.67
N THR A 158 -8.94 12.00 7.53
CA THR A 158 -8.78 12.51 8.89
C THR A 158 -9.01 11.38 9.90
N TYR A 159 -8.16 11.33 10.91
CA TYR A 159 -8.14 10.34 11.97
C TYR A 159 -7.82 11.02 13.30
N GLN A 160 -8.10 10.35 14.40
CA GLN A 160 -7.89 10.86 15.74
C GLN A 160 -7.15 9.82 16.57
N PHE A 161 -6.07 10.22 17.24
CA PHE A 161 -5.43 9.39 18.26
C PHE A 161 -6.25 9.37 19.54
N ASP A 162 -6.15 8.28 20.30
CA ASP A 162 -6.66 8.25 21.66
C ASP A 162 -5.96 9.30 22.55
N SER A 163 -6.70 9.92 23.47
CA SER A 163 -6.17 10.95 24.36
C SER A 163 -5.08 10.41 25.30
N ALA A 164 -5.11 9.12 25.64
CA ALA A 164 -4.07 8.46 26.44
C ALA A 164 -2.72 8.41 25.71
N LEU A 165 -2.71 8.46 24.38
CA LEU A 165 -1.48 8.45 23.57
C LEU A 165 -0.88 9.83 23.36
N LEU A 166 -1.64 10.90 23.61
CA LEU A 166 -1.16 12.27 23.47
C LEU A 166 -0.27 12.65 24.67
N PRO A 167 0.84 13.38 24.44
CA PRO A 167 1.65 13.94 25.53
C PRO A 167 0.81 14.82 26.47
N ALA A 168 1.09 14.78 27.77
CA ALA A 168 0.36 15.55 28.78
C ALA A 168 0.30 17.05 28.46
N ALA A 169 1.39 17.62 27.90
CA ALA A 169 1.44 19.02 27.47
C ALA A 169 0.43 19.40 26.37
N ARG A 170 -0.23 18.42 25.75
CA ARG A 170 -1.23 18.63 24.70
C ARG A 170 -2.66 18.30 25.16
N ARG A 171 -2.85 17.79 26.38
CA ARG A 171 -4.17 17.55 26.98
C ARG A 171 -4.63 18.86 27.60
N ALA A 172 -5.28 19.72 26.81
CA ALA A 172 -5.90 20.97 27.27
C ALA A 172 -7.41 20.88 27.04
#